data_AF-A0A6A6QJU6-F1
#
_entry.id   AF-A0A6A6QJU6-F1
#
_cell.length_a   1.000
_cell.length_b   1.000
_cell.length_c   1.000
_cell.angle_alpha   90.00
_cell.angle_beta   90.00
_cell.angle_gamma   90.00
#
_symmetry.space_group_name_H-M   'P 1'
#
loop_
_entity.id
_entity.type
_entity.pdbx_description
1 polymer ?
#
loop_
_entity_poly.entity_id
_entity_poly.type
_entity_poly.pdbx_seq_one_letter_code
_entity_poly.pdbx_strand_id
1 'polypeptide(L)'
;MHLLARDHAHTTSSADSQSPTATEKPASSASASSLTTDPKATTTLTSMPEPFDAVLSNNFTSSCQNFFQTFLSNSTFTDCHPFSLLLQTSSAFFDASKSFVRITQTLDATCKVDFHKCAAVMNEFGRAIKNESNCAVDYANDSPLVLQAYNGFLAYQPLYQAGCLRDTRGNYCFANAITNTTAVVDSYPFYLPLGVSLPGSSRPTCSTCLQDTMAIFSSFAGNTTQPISQTYGDAAQQIDVGCGPTFVNQTAAPLKGGAGGIGGGLTPLLALWMMLLAYML
;
A
#
# COMPACT_ATOMS: atom_id res chain seq x y z
N MET A 1 -35.39 36.18 59.41
CA MET A 1 -35.22 36.51 57.98
C MET A 1 -33.82 37.08 57.80
N HIS A 2 -33.15 36.64 56.73
CA HIS A 2 -31.93 37.11 56.07
C HIS A 2 -31.01 38.21 56.65
N LEU A 3 -29.71 37.88 56.55
CA LEU A 3 -28.52 38.67 56.18
C LEU A 3 -27.98 39.76 57.12
N LEU A 4 -26.67 39.63 57.45
CA LEU A 4 -25.61 40.60 57.18
C LEU A 4 -24.21 39.92 57.26
N ALA A 5 -23.22 40.54 56.60
CA ALA A 5 -21.90 40.03 56.22
C ALA A 5 -20.71 40.50 57.11
N ARG A 6 -19.52 39.88 56.93
CA ARG A 6 -18.09 40.32 57.12
C ARG A 6 -17.23 39.16 57.65
N ASP A 7 -15.90 39.01 57.49
CA ASP A 7 -14.80 39.43 56.58
C ASP A 7 -13.50 38.78 57.14
N HIS A 8 -12.40 38.75 56.37
CA HIS A 8 -10.97 38.47 56.73
C HIS A 8 -10.53 37.03 57.08
N ALA A 9 -9.27 36.58 56.91
CA ALA A 9 -8.08 36.88 56.10
C ALA A 9 -6.99 35.84 56.50
N HIS A 10 -6.10 35.49 55.56
CA HIS A 10 -4.68 35.06 55.65
C HIS A 10 -4.07 34.35 56.90
N THR A 11 -3.22 33.33 56.66
CA THR A 11 -1.83 33.09 57.21
C THR A 11 -1.55 31.58 57.39
N THR A 12 -0.81 30.93 56.48
CA THR A 12 0.64 30.60 56.49
C THR A 12 1.02 29.36 57.30
N SER A 13 1.68 28.38 56.66
CA SER A 13 2.62 27.48 57.34
C SER A 13 3.75 27.02 56.39
N SER A 14 4.96 27.40 56.76
CA SER A 14 6.32 26.99 56.32
C SER A 14 7.15 27.12 57.61
N ALA A 15 8.20 26.37 57.98
CA ALA A 15 9.07 25.37 57.37
C ALA A 15 9.87 24.69 58.53
N ASP A 16 10.53 23.56 58.26
CA ASP A 16 11.90 23.20 58.74
C ASP A 16 12.30 21.85 58.08
N SER A 17 13.17 21.81 57.07
CA SER A 17 14.65 21.79 57.08
C SER A 17 15.28 20.60 57.79
N GLN A 18 15.83 19.66 57.00
CA GLN A 18 17.14 19.02 57.26
C GLN A 18 17.69 18.28 56.03
N SER A 19 18.97 18.57 55.75
CA SER A 19 19.85 18.09 54.68
C SER A 19 20.41 16.68 54.98
N PRO A 20 20.87 15.93 53.96
CA PRO A 20 22.33 15.71 53.93
C PRO A 20 22.97 15.75 52.53
N THR A 21 24.04 16.55 52.46
CA THR A 21 25.34 16.35 51.81
C THR A 21 25.47 15.27 50.73
N ALA A 22 25.64 15.71 49.48
CA ALA A 22 26.17 14.92 48.38
C ALA A 22 27.72 15.00 48.37
N THR A 23 28.36 13.83 48.42
CA THR A 23 29.81 13.65 48.25
C THR A 23 30.12 13.37 46.78
N GLU A 24 31.05 14.13 46.20
CA GLU A 24 31.60 13.97 44.85
C GLU A 24 32.56 12.77 44.71
N LYS A 25 32.66 12.29 43.44
CA LYS A 25 33.84 11.77 42.70
C LYS A 25 33.76 10.28 42.26
N PRO A 26 34.37 9.85 41.12
CA PRO A 26 34.57 10.48 39.80
C PRO A 26 33.95 9.66 38.64
N ALA A 27 33.94 10.27 37.45
CA ALA A 27 33.67 9.63 36.16
C ALA A 27 34.60 8.42 35.87
N SER A 28 34.03 7.37 35.27
CA SER A 28 34.78 6.39 34.46
C SER A 28 33.87 5.72 33.42
N SER A 29 34.26 5.96 32.16
CA SER A 29 34.16 5.11 30.97
C SER A 29 32.83 4.46 30.59
N ALA A 30 32.30 4.92 29.46
CA ALA A 30 31.33 4.23 28.64
C ALA A 30 31.86 2.85 28.23
N SER A 31 31.26 1.79 28.79
CA SER A 31 31.39 0.43 28.30
C SER A 31 30.28 0.18 27.28
N ALA A 32 30.68 -0.05 26.02
CA ALA A 32 29.81 -0.55 24.98
C ALA A 32 29.12 -1.84 25.45
N SER A 33 27.80 -1.80 25.57
CA SER A 33 27.01 -2.99 25.90
C SER A 33 26.95 -3.87 24.65
N SER A 34 27.80 -4.89 24.60
CA SER A 34 27.77 -5.96 23.61
C SER A 34 26.47 -6.75 23.79
N LEU A 35 25.58 -6.67 22.80
CA LEU A 35 24.38 -7.51 22.70
C LEU A 35 24.82 -8.97 22.55
N THR A 36 24.62 -9.75 23.60
CA THR A 36 24.83 -11.20 23.60
C THR A 36 23.77 -11.86 22.72
N THR A 37 24.16 -12.28 21.51
CA THR A 37 23.33 -13.14 20.65
C THR A 37 23.20 -14.52 21.29
N ASP A 38 21.95 -14.97 21.45
CA ASP A 38 21.57 -16.31 21.88
C ASP A 38 22.18 -17.37 20.91
N PRO A 39 22.98 -18.34 21.38
CA PRO A 39 23.59 -19.38 20.53
C PRO A 39 22.59 -20.37 19.95
N LYS A 40 21.29 -20.26 20.30
CA LYS A 40 20.20 -21.09 19.77
C LYS A 40 19.27 -20.33 18.81
N ALA A 41 19.73 -19.22 18.24
CA ALA A 41 19.19 -18.77 16.97
C ALA A 41 19.77 -19.68 15.88
N THR A 42 19.01 -20.70 15.45
CA THR A 42 19.27 -21.30 14.15
C THR A 42 19.21 -20.17 13.14
N THR A 43 20.38 -19.80 12.62
CA THR A 43 20.57 -18.88 11.50
C THR A 43 19.92 -19.50 10.26
N THR A 44 18.60 -19.46 10.16
CA THR A 44 17.99 -19.39 8.85
C THR A 44 18.29 -17.98 8.36
N LEU A 45 19.16 -17.88 7.35
CA LEU A 45 19.06 -16.79 6.40
C LEU A 45 17.57 -16.71 6.06
N THR A 46 16.90 -15.68 6.55
CA THR A 46 15.45 -15.58 6.46
C THR A 46 15.19 -15.41 4.98
N SER A 47 14.66 -16.45 4.33
CA SER A 47 14.51 -16.46 2.87
C SER A 47 13.71 -15.24 2.45
N MET A 48 13.98 -14.74 1.25
CA MET A 48 13.18 -13.66 0.67
C MET A 48 11.70 -14.07 0.72
N PRO A 49 10.76 -13.16 1.08
CA PRO A 49 9.35 -13.47 1.03
C PRO A 49 8.90 -13.92 -0.35
N GLU A 50 8.02 -14.92 -0.39
CA GLU A 50 7.46 -15.46 -1.62
C GLU A 50 5.92 -15.36 -1.59
N PRO A 51 5.28 -15.07 -2.72
CA PRO A 51 3.82 -15.12 -2.81
C PRO A 51 3.28 -16.48 -2.40
N PHE A 52 2.19 -16.50 -1.64
CA PHE A 52 1.53 -17.73 -1.21
C PHE A 52 2.44 -18.70 -0.43
N ASP A 53 3.40 -18.17 0.34
CA ASP A 53 4.29 -18.93 1.23
C ASP A 53 3.61 -19.47 2.51
N ALA A 54 2.36 -19.07 2.75
CA ALA A 54 1.50 -19.64 3.78
C ALA A 54 0.84 -20.92 3.27
N VAL A 55 0.23 -21.70 4.18
CA VAL A 55 -0.50 -22.91 3.80
C VAL A 55 -1.65 -22.55 2.84
N LEU A 56 -1.49 -22.94 1.57
CA LEU A 56 -2.54 -22.85 0.57
C LEU A 56 -3.72 -23.75 0.98
N SER A 57 -4.95 -23.23 0.86
CA SER A 57 -6.15 -24.03 1.08
C SER A 57 -6.26 -25.13 0.02
N ASN A 58 -6.80 -26.30 0.36
CA ASN A 58 -7.06 -27.37 -0.62
C ASN A 58 -8.43 -27.24 -1.30
N ASN A 59 -9.09 -26.09 -1.20
CA ASN A 59 -10.43 -25.85 -1.76
C ASN A 59 -10.37 -25.26 -3.18
N PHE A 60 -9.60 -25.89 -4.07
CA PHE A 60 -9.51 -25.53 -5.49
C PHE A 60 -9.84 -26.70 -6.39
N THR A 61 -10.26 -26.40 -7.62
CA THR A 61 -10.21 -27.41 -8.68
C THR A 61 -8.77 -27.88 -8.91
N SER A 62 -8.60 -29.11 -9.37
CA SER A 62 -7.27 -29.67 -9.65
C SER A 62 -6.52 -28.88 -10.73
N SER A 63 -7.23 -28.34 -11.73
CA SER A 63 -6.64 -27.46 -12.76
C SER A 63 -6.09 -26.18 -12.15
N CYS A 64 -6.80 -25.58 -11.20
CA CYS A 64 -6.34 -24.37 -10.55
C CYS A 64 -5.15 -24.64 -9.62
N GLN A 65 -5.18 -25.73 -8.86
CA GLN A 65 -4.04 -26.15 -8.04
C GLN A 65 -2.77 -26.34 -8.90
N ASN A 66 -2.89 -26.99 -10.06
CA ASN A 66 -1.78 -27.16 -10.99
C ASN A 66 -1.27 -25.82 -11.55
N PHE A 67 -2.17 -24.87 -11.83
CA PHE A 67 -1.79 -23.54 -12.27
C PHE A 67 -1.01 -22.77 -11.20
N PHE A 68 -1.44 -22.85 -9.93
CA PHE A 68 -0.68 -22.29 -8.80
C PHE A 68 0.72 -22.87 -8.71
N GLN A 69 0.85 -24.20 -8.79
CA GLN A 69 2.15 -24.84 -8.83
C GLN A 69 3.01 -24.37 -10.02
N THR A 70 2.38 -24.14 -11.17
CA THR A 70 3.07 -23.70 -12.39
C THR A 70 3.73 -22.34 -12.22
N PHE A 71 2.99 -21.33 -11.77
CA PHE A 71 3.59 -19.99 -11.64
C PHE A 71 4.51 -19.88 -10.41
N LEU A 72 4.19 -20.58 -9.31
CA LEU A 72 5.05 -20.58 -8.11
C LEU A 72 6.38 -21.31 -8.32
N SER A 73 6.46 -22.24 -9.27
CA SER A 73 7.73 -22.89 -9.65
C SER A 73 8.43 -22.24 -10.86
N ASN A 74 7.84 -21.20 -11.44
CA ASN A 74 8.44 -20.49 -12.57
C ASN A 74 9.53 -19.54 -12.07
N SER A 75 10.79 -19.82 -12.41
CA SER A 75 11.92 -19.00 -11.95
C SER A 75 11.84 -17.54 -12.38
N THR A 76 11.32 -17.26 -13.57
CA THR A 76 11.11 -15.88 -14.03
C THR A 76 10.11 -15.14 -13.15
N PHE A 77 9.09 -15.82 -12.63
CA PHE A 77 8.15 -15.25 -11.69
C PHE A 77 8.74 -15.07 -10.30
N THR A 78 9.42 -16.09 -9.75
CA THR A 78 9.97 -16.04 -8.39
C THR A 78 11.08 -14.99 -8.26
N ASP A 79 11.88 -14.78 -9.31
CA ASP A 79 12.92 -13.75 -9.37
C ASP A 79 12.36 -12.32 -9.36
N CYS A 80 11.06 -12.14 -9.61
CA CYS A 80 10.44 -10.81 -9.69
C CYS A 80 10.06 -10.20 -8.34
N HIS A 81 10.03 -11.00 -7.27
CA HIS A 81 9.62 -10.60 -5.91
C HIS A 81 8.39 -9.66 -5.93
N PRO A 82 7.25 -10.09 -6.50
CA PRO A 82 6.14 -9.19 -6.82
C PRO A 82 5.48 -8.62 -5.56
N PHE A 83 5.84 -7.38 -5.20
CA PHE A 83 5.25 -6.67 -4.08
C PHE A 83 3.71 -6.68 -4.10
N SER A 84 3.10 -6.62 -5.30
CA SER A 84 1.65 -6.73 -5.48
C SER A 84 1.03 -8.02 -4.93
N LEU A 85 1.71 -9.16 -5.08
CA LEU A 85 1.24 -10.45 -4.56
C LEU A 85 1.68 -10.66 -3.12
N LEU A 86 2.87 -10.20 -2.76
CA LEU A 86 3.40 -10.31 -1.40
C LEU A 86 2.50 -9.62 -0.35
N LEU A 87 1.95 -8.45 -0.69
CA LEU A 87 1.13 -7.61 0.21
C LEU A 87 -0.05 -8.33 0.89
N GLN A 88 -0.64 -9.34 0.23
CA GLN A 88 -1.82 -10.06 0.73
C GLN A 88 -1.59 -11.55 0.96
N THR A 89 -0.55 -12.13 0.37
CA THR A 89 -0.45 -13.59 0.24
C THR A 89 0.79 -14.19 0.93
N SER A 90 1.71 -13.34 1.41
CA SER A 90 2.97 -13.80 1.99
C SER A 90 3.04 -13.53 3.49
N SER A 91 3.05 -14.61 4.26
CA SER A 91 3.34 -14.62 5.69
C SER A 91 4.74 -14.11 6.00
N ALA A 92 5.76 -14.48 5.20
CA ALA A 92 7.12 -13.98 5.39
C ALA A 92 7.22 -12.48 5.10
N PHE A 93 6.40 -11.94 4.17
CA PHE A 93 6.33 -10.51 3.92
C PHE A 93 5.72 -9.77 5.11
N PHE A 94 4.65 -10.31 5.70
CA PHE A 94 4.07 -9.76 6.93
C PHE A 94 5.03 -9.83 8.12
N ASP A 95 5.91 -10.84 8.19
CA ASP A 95 6.96 -10.88 9.21
C ASP A 95 8.08 -9.88 8.92
N ALA A 96 8.46 -9.71 7.65
CA ALA A 96 9.43 -8.70 7.23
C ALA A 96 8.93 -7.27 7.49
N SER A 97 7.63 -7.01 7.33
CA SER A 97 7.03 -5.67 7.53
C SER A 97 7.10 -5.18 8.98
N LYS A 98 7.29 -6.08 9.95
CA LYS A 98 7.51 -5.75 11.37
C LYS A 98 8.90 -5.15 11.65
N SER A 99 9.79 -5.14 10.66
CA SER A 99 11.16 -4.63 10.79
C SER A 99 11.52 -3.74 9.61
N PHE A 100 11.85 -2.48 9.89
CA PHE A 100 12.25 -1.50 8.87
C PHE A 100 13.40 -1.99 7.98
N VAL A 101 14.39 -2.68 8.57
CA VAL A 101 15.52 -3.22 7.82
C VAL A 101 15.06 -4.35 6.89
N ARG A 102 14.26 -5.30 7.39
CA ARG A 102 13.82 -6.46 6.61
C ARG A 102 12.89 -6.05 5.47
N ILE A 103 11.92 -5.17 5.72
CA ILE A 103 11.03 -4.70 4.66
C ILE A 103 11.79 -3.90 3.60
N THR A 104 12.79 -3.11 4.00
CA THR A 104 13.67 -2.40 3.06
C THR A 104 14.46 -3.37 2.20
N GLN A 105 14.97 -4.47 2.76
CA GLN A 105 15.66 -5.52 1.99
C GLN A 105 14.73 -6.18 0.96
N THR A 106 13.48 -6.45 1.33
CA THR A 106 12.48 -7.02 0.41
C THR A 106 12.12 -6.05 -0.72
N LEU A 107 11.93 -4.76 -0.40
CA LEU A 107 11.67 -3.73 -1.41
C LEU A 107 12.90 -3.51 -2.31
N ASP A 108 14.12 -3.55 -1.76
CA ASP A 108 15.36 -3.50 -2.54
C ASP A 108 15.42 -4.63 -3.56
N ALA A 109 15.06 -5.86 -3.16
CA ALA A 109 15.03 -7.00 -4.06
C ALA A 109 13.97 -6.82 -5.16
N THR A 110 12.77 -6.37 -4.79
CA THR A 110 11.70 -6.03 -5.76
C THR A 110 12.19 -4.97 -6.76
N CYS A 111 12.82 -3.90 -6.31
CA CYS A 111 13.16 -2.74 -7.14
C CYS A 111 14.40 -2.92 -8.01
N LYS A 112 15.16 -4.01 -7.83
CA LYS A 112 16.38 -4.32 -8.62
C LYS A 112 16.13 -5.31 -9.76
N VAL A 113 14.91 -5.82 -9.91
CA VAL A 113 14.54 -6.75 -10.97
C VAL A 113 14.45 -6.07 -12.34
N ASP A 114 14.47 -6.87 -13.40
CA ASP A 114 14.09 -6.41 -14.74
C ASP A 114 12.57 -6.20 -14.79
N PHE A 115 12.15 -4.94 -14.70
CA PHE A 115 10.75 -4.55 -14.71
C PHE A 115 10.00 -5.07 -15.95
N HIS A 116 10.60 -5.02 -17.14
CA HIS A 116 9.90 -5.41 -18.36
C HIS A 116 9.68 -6.92 -18.43
N LYS A 117 10.69 -7.71 -18.06
CA LYS A 117 10.58 -9.17 -17.96
C LYS A 117 9.51 -9.56 -16.94
N CYS A 118 9.51 -8.91 -15.78
CA CYS A 118 8.57 -9.19 -14.72
C CYS A 118 7.14 -8.73 -15.05
N ALA A 119 6.96 -7.56 -15.65
CA ALA A 119 5.67 -7.11 -16.11
C ALA A 119 5.09 -8.06 -17.18
N ALA A 120 5.93 -8.56 -18.09
CA ALA A 120 5.50 -9.51 -19.11
C ALA A 120 4.97 -10.82 -18.50
N VAL A 121 5.71 -11.43 -17.56
CA VAL A 121 5.30 -12.70 -16.93
C VAL A 121 4.05 -12.52 -16.05
N MET A 122 3.93 -11.41 -15.33
CA MET A 122 2.73 -11.11 -14.52
C MET A 122 1.51 -10.93 -15.42
N ASN A 123 1.66 -10.23 -16.55
CA ASN A 123 0.59 -10.08 -17.53
C ASN A 123 0.18 -11.41 -18.18
N GLU A 124 1.14 -12.32 -18.40
CA GLU A 124 0.86 -13.66 -18.89
C GLU A 124 0.01 -14.45 -17.90
N PHE A 125 0.43 -14.54 -16.63
CA PHE A 125 -0.34 -15.26 -15.61
C PHE A 125 -1.69 -14.60 -15.31
N GLY A 126 -1.76 -13.27 -15.32
CA GLY A 126 -3.01 -12.52 -15.18
C GLY A 126 -4.05 -12.84 -16.27
N ARG A 127 -3.61 -13.11 -17.51
CA ARG A 127 -4.51 -13.62 -18.56
C ARG A 127 -4.82 -15.10 -18.37
N ALA A 128 -3.80 -15.90 -18.08
CA ALA A 128 -3.92 -17.35 -18.03
C ALA A 128 -4.80 -17.84 -16.88
N ILE A 129 -4.85 -17.15 -15.74
CA ILE A 129 -5.64 -17.60 -14.57
C ILE A 129 -7.13 -17.77 -14.89
N LYS A 130 -7.66 -16.99 -15.84
CA LYS A 130 -9.07 -17.05 -16.26
C LYS A 130 -9.37 -18.12 -17.33
N ASN A 131 -8.37 -18.89 -17.76
CA ASN A 131 -8.58 -19.96 -18.73
C ASN A 131 -9.24 -21.19 -18.08
N GLU A 132 -10.09 -21.89 -18.85
CA GLU A 132 -10.80 -23.10 -18.41
C GLU A 132 -9.85 -24.20 -17.93
N SER A 133 -8.67 -24.32 -18.57
CA SER A 133 -7.63 -25.28 -18.18
C SER A 133 -6.91 -24.94 -16.87
N ASN A 134 -7.18 -23.76 -16.30
CA ASN A 134 -6.50 -23.22 -15.13
C ASN A 134 -7.54 -22.99 -14.01
N CYS A 135 -7.81 -21.73 -13.66
CA CYS A 135 -8.66 -21.37 -12.52
C CYS A 135 -10.01 -20.76 -12.94
N ALA A 136 -10.49 -20.89 -14.18
CA ALA A 136 -11.74 -20.23 -14.60
C ALA A 136 -12.94 -20.53 -13.68
N VAL A 137 -13.10 -21.79 -13.26
CA VAL A 137 -14.19 -22.20 -12.36
C VAL A 137 -14.03 -21.56 -10.98
N ASP A 138 -12.84 -21.65 -10.38
CA ASP A 138 -12.55 -21.06 -9.07
C ASP A 138 -12.62 -19.53 -9.09
N TYR A 139 -12.23 -18.90 -10.20
CA TYR A 139 -12.36 -17.47 -10.44
C TYR A 139 -13.83 -17.06 -10.51
N ALA A 140 -14.66 -17.81 -11.24
CA ALA A 140 -16.10 -17.55 -11.36
C ALA A 140 -16.86 -17.76 -10.04
N ASN A 141 -16.32 -18.59 -9.15
CA ASN A 141 -16.84 -18.84 -7.81
C ASN A 141 -16.28 -17.88 -6.75
N ASP A 142 -15.63 -16.78 -7.16
CA ASP A 142 -15.04 -15.78 -6.26
C ASP A 142 -14.07 -16.36 -5.22
N SER A 143 -13.31 -17.40 -5.61
CA SER A 143 -12.35 -18.03 -4.69
C SER A 143 -11.30 -17.01 -4.24
N PRO A 144 -11.17 -16.73 -2.92
CA PRO A 144 -10.38 -15.60 -2.44
C PRO A 144 -8.91 -15.62 -2.88
N LEU A 145 -8.25 -16.79 -2.87
CA LEU A 145 -6.84 -16.87 -3.30
C LEU A 145 -6.69 -16.65 -4.81
N VAL A 146 -7.67 -17.08 -5.61
CA VAL A 146 -7.67 -16.88 -7.07
C VAL A 146 -7.88 -15.41 -7.39
N LEU A 147 -8.81 -14.74 -6.70
CA LEU A 147 -9.01 -13.30 -6.84
C LEU A 147 -7.79 -12.50 -6.38
N GLN A 148 -7.15 -12.89 -5.27
CA GLN A 148 -5.90 -12.27 -4.80
C GLN A 148 -4.75 -12.45 -5.80
N ALA A 149 -4.61 -13.64 -6.39
CA ALA A 149 -3.62 -13.90 -7.44
C ALA A 149 -3.89 -13.02 -8.66
N TYR A 150 -5.13 -13.04 -9.17
CA TYR A 150 -5.54 -12.25 -10.33
C TYR A 150 -5.30 -10.74 -10.12
N ASN A 151 -5.79 -10.19 -9.01
CA ASN A 151 -5.60 -8.78 -8.70
C ASN A 151 -4.13 -8.44 -8.50
N GLY A 152 -3.35 -9.31 -7.85
CA GLY A 152 -1.91 -9.15 -7.68
C GLY A 152 -1.14 -9.15 -9.00
N PHE A 153 -1.53 -9.97 -9.98
CA PHE A 153 -0.95 -9.96 -11.33
C PHE A 153 -1.24 -8.63 -12.05
N LEU A 154 -2.49 -8.18 -12.04
CA LEU A 154 -2.88 -6.93 -12.71
C LEU A 154 -2.25 -5.70 -12.06
N ALA A 155 -2.19 -5.69 -10.74
CA ALA A 155 -1.66 -4.60 -9.94
C ALA A 155 -0.12 -4.57 -9.87
N TYR A 156 0.58 -5.50 -10.53
CA TYR A 156 2.04 -5.58 -10.48
C TYR A 156 2.69 -4.24 -10.84
N GLN A 157 2.29 -3.63 -11.95
CA GLN A 157 2.89 -2.39 -12.40
C GLN A 157 2.66 -1.20 -11.45
N PRO A 158 1.42 -0.83 -11.06
CA PRO A 158 1.22 0.28 -10.14
C PRO A 158 1.91 0.06 -8.79
N LEU A 159 1.94 -1.18 -8.29
CA LEU A 159 2.57 -1.47 -7.00
C LEU A 159 4.09 -1.58 -7.08
N TYR A 160 4.65 -2.04 -8.18
CA TYR A 160 6.10 -1.95 -8.41
C TYR A 160 6.55 -0.48 -8.34
N GLN A 161 5.86 0.41 -9.06
CA GLN A 161 6.22 1.83 -9.07
C GLN A 161 6.07 2.46 -7.68
N ALA A 162 4.96 2.22 -6.99
CA ALA A 162 4.72 2.77 -5.66
C ALA A 162 5.64 2.16 -4.58
N GLY A 163 5.88 0.85 -4.62
CA GLY A 163 6.78 0.15 -3.70
C GLY A 163 8.23 0.62 -3.84
N CYS A 164 8.61 1.09 -5.03
CA CYS A 164 9.95 1.63 -5.31
C CYS A 164 10.10 3.13 -5.05
N LEU A 165 9.03 3.84 -4.67
CA LEU A 165 9.13 5.24 -4.27
C LEU A 165 9.97 5.38 -3.00
N ARG A 166 10.83 6.41 -2.99
CA ARG A 166 11.66 6.79 -1.84
C ARG A 166 11.38 8.23 -1.44
N ASP A 167 11.48 8.52 -0.15
CA ASP A 167 11.43 9.86 0.39
C ASP A 167 12.73 10.64 0.09
N THR A 168 12.78 11.91 0.49
CA THR A 168 13.94 12.79 0.30
C THR A 168 15.19 12.34 1.07
N ARG A 169 15.04 11.44 2.04
CA ARG A 169 16.13 10.82 2.81
C ARG A 169 16.55 9.47 2.24
N GLY A 170 15.94 9.05 1.12
CA GLY A 170 16.23 7.78 0.46
C GLY A 170 15.55 6.57 1.08
N ASN A 171 14.64 6.73 2.04
CA ASN A 171 13.90 5.61 2.63
C ASN A 171 12.69 5.27 1.76
N TYR A 172 12.37 3.99 1.61
CA TYR A 172 11.16 3.60 0.89
C TYR A 172 9.89 4.15 1.56
N CYS A 173 9.00 4.72 0.75
CA CYS A 173 7.73 5.25 1.23
C CYS A 173 6.88 4.17 1.90
N PHE A 174 6.82 2.96 1.32
CA PHE A 174 6.12 1.84 1.94
C PHE A 174 6.77 1.39 3.25
N ALA A 175 8.11 1.32 3.32
CA ALA A 175 8.82 0.93 4.54
C ALA A 175 8.53 1.90 5.69
N ASN A 176 8.56 3.20 5.42
CA ASN A 176 8.16 4.23 6.39
C ASN A 176 6.69 4.03 6.82
N ALA A 177 5.78 3.84 5.86
CA ALA A 177 4.35 3.71 6.12
C ALA A 177 3.99 2.47 6.97
N ILE A 178 4.52 1.30 6.61
CA ILE A 178 4.15 0.03 7.28
C ILE A 178 4.81 -0.15 8.65
N THR A 179 5.93 0.53 8.90
CA THR A 179 6.63 0.48 10.20
C THR A 179 6.30 1.66 11.11
N ASN A 180 5.47 2.60 10.65
CA ASN A 180 5.00 3.71 11.46
C ASN A 180 3.95 3.22 12.47
N THR A 181 4.39 2.95 13.70
CA THR A 181 3.52 2.50 14.80
C THR A 181 2.57 3.59 15.31
N THR A 182 2.80 4.85 14.95
CA THR A 182 1.96 5.99 15.38
C THR A 182 0.84 6.27 14.36
N ALA A 183 1.06 6.00 13.08
CA ALA A 183 0.06 6.15 12.02
C ALA A 183 -0.06 4.86 11.20
N VAL A 184 -0.62 3.82 11.82
CA VAL A 184 -0.76 2.47 11.24
C VAL A 184 -1.55 2.42 9.92
N VAL A 185 -2.35 3.47 9.65
CA VAL A 185 -3.17 3.61 8.44
C VAL A 185 -2.37 4.12 7.23
N ASP A 186 -1.11 4.55 7.41
CA ASP A 186 -0.26 5.07 6.33
C ASP A 186 0.00 4.03 5.23
N SER A 187 -0.06 2.74 5.57
CA SER A 187 0.15 1.65 4.63
C SER A 187 -1.07 1.30 3.78
N TYR A 188 -2.28 1.69 4.22
CA TYR A 188 -3.53 1.28 3.58
C TYR A 188 -3.68 1.72 2.11
N PRO A 189 -3.20 2.92 1.70
CA PRO A 189 -3.24 3.31 0.29
C PRO A 189 -2.56 2.29 -0.65
N PHE A 190 -1.54 1.56 -0.20
CA PHE A 190 -0.84 0.55 -1.01
C PHE A 190 -1.69 -0.69 -1.31
N TYR A 191 -2.86 -0.83 -0.71
CA TYR A 191 -3.80 -1.91 -1.02
C TYR A 191 -4.84 -1.51 -2.08
N LEU A 192 -4.94 -0.21 -2.42
CA LEU A 192 -5.89 0.28 -3.41
C LEU A 192 -5.73 -0.43 -4.77
N PRO A 193 -4.51 -0.64 -5.30
CA PRO A 193 -4.37 -1.28 -6.60
C PRO A 193 -4.79 -2.75 -6.63
N LEU A 194 -4.92 -3.37 -5.47
CA LEU A 194 -5.38 -4.75 -5.31
C LEU A 194 -6.91 -4.85 -5.24
N GLY A 195 -7.62 -3.73 -5.42
CA GLY A 195 -9.08 -3.66 -5.33
C GLY A 195 -9.60 -3.55 -3.90
N VAL A 196 -8.73 -3.27 -2.92
CA VAL A 196 -9.13 -3.07 -1.52
C VAL A 196 -9.38 -1.60 -1.28
N SER A 197 -10.62 -1.23 -0.98
CA SER A 197 -10.99 0.16 -0.71
C SER A 197 -10.32 0.69 0.56
N LEU A 198 -10.01 1.98 0.57
CA LEU A 198 -9.55 2.67 1.77
C LEU A 198 -10.67 2.61 2.84
N PRO A 199 -10.41 2.15 4.07
CA PRO A 199 -11.42 2.16 5.13
C PRO A 199 -11.89 3.59 5.41
N GLY A 200 -13.20 3.81 5.55
CA GLY A 200 -13.78 5.17 5.63
C GLY A 200 -13.32 6.05 6.80
N SER A 201 -12.75 5.45 7.85
CA SER A 201 -12.15 6.17 9.00
C SER A 201 -10.66 6.44 8.84
N SER A 202 -10.00 5.89 7.82
CA SER A 202 -8.56 6.04 7.62
C SER A 202 -8.21 7.49 7.28
N ARG A 203 -7.22 8.00 8.01
CA ARG A 203 -6.61 9.32 7.79
C ARG A 203 -5.09 9.15 7.71
N PRO A 204 -4.56 8.73 6.56
CA PRO A 204 -3.11 8.63 6.35
C PRO A 204 -2.42 9.99 6.54
N THR A 205 -1.15 9.94 6.92
CA THR A 205 -0.31 11.13 7.05
C THR A 205 -0.15 11.83 5.71
N CYS A 206 -0.46 13.13 5.66
CA CYS A 206 -0.38 13.99 4.48
C CYS A 206 1.08 14.30 4.11
N SER A 207 1.77 13.31 3.58
CA SER A 207 3.19 13.35 3.23
C SER A 207 3.40 13.41 1.71
N THR A 208 4.59 13.80 1.27
CA THR A 208 4.96 13.71 -0.15
C THR A 208 4.90 12.26 -0.65
N CYS A 209 5.29 11.29 0.18
CA CYS A 209 5.14 9.87 -0.14
C CYS A 209 3.69 9.49 -0.46
N LEU A 210 2.71 9.98 0.32
CA LEU A 210 1.29 9.74 0.04
C LEU A 210 0.88 10.39 -1.29
N GLN A 211 1.28 11.64 -1.51
CA GLN A 211 0.97 12.38 -2.72
C GLN A 211 1.53 11.68 -3.98
N ASP A 212 2.80 11.29 -3.95
CA ASP A 212 3.48 10.59 -5.05
C ASP A 212 2.88 9.21 -5.32
N THR A 213 2.57 8.47 -4.25
CA THR A 213 1.90 7.15 -4.34
C THR A 213 0.55 7.28 -5.03
N MET A 214 -0.27 8.25 -4.61
CA MET A 214 -1.58 8.50 -5.21
C MET A 214 -1.47 9.09 -6.62
N ALA A 215 -0.41 9.82 -6.94
CA ALA A 215 -0.15 10.28 -8.31
C ALA A 215 0.13 9.11 -9.25
N ILE A 216 0.93 8.12 -8.82
CA ILE A 216 1.13 6.86 -9.56
C ILE A 216 -0.22 6.18 -9.78
N PHE A 217 -0.99 5.93 -8.71
CA PHE A 217 -2.26 5.21 -8.82
C PHE A 217 -3.28 5.93 -9.71
N SER A 218 -3.28 7.27 -9.72
CA SER A 218 -4.14 8.07 -10.60
C SER A 218 -3.93 7.74 -12.08
N SER A 219 -2.68 7.42 -12.47
CA SER A 219 -2.33 7.12 -13.86
C SER A 219 -2.83 5.77 -14.33
N PHE A 220 -3.14 4.85 -13.41
CA PHE A 220 -3.70 3.53 -13.71
C PHE A 220 -5.22 3.47 -13.53
N ALA A 221 -5.78 4.36 -12.71
CA ALA A 221 -7.21 4.39 -12.38
C ALA A 221 -8.12 4.64 -13.60
N GLY A 222 -7.59 5.19 -14.69
CA GLY A 222 -8.36 5.41 -15.93
C GLY A 222 -8.66 4.13 -16.70
N ASN A 223 -7.95 3.04 -16.41
CA ASN A 223 -8.17 1.76 -17.05
C ASN A 223 -9.14 0.90 -16.23
N THR A 224 -10.37 0.71 -16.72
CA THR A 224 -11.41 -0.06 -16.03
C THR A 224 -11.10 -1.55 -15.89
N THR A 225 -10.08 -2.07 -16.59
CA THR A 225 -9.62 -3.45 -16.40
C THR A 225 -8.72 -3.62 -15.17
N GLN A 226 -8.26 -2.52 -14.56
CA GLN A 226 -7.39 -2.54 -13.39
C GLN A 226 -8.22 -2.42 -12.11
N PRO A 227 -7.95 -3.21 -11.05
CA PRO A 227 -8.74 -3.13 -9.81
C PRO A 227 -8.75 -1.73 -9.17
N ILE A 228 -7.66 -0.97 -9.34
CA ILE A 228 -7.52 0.42 -8.87
C ILE A 228 -8.61 1.37 -9.40
N SER A 229 -9.21 1.09 -10.57
CA SER A 229 -10.26 1.95 -11.13
C SER A 229 -11.52 1.99 -10.25
N GLN A 230 -11.73 0.97 -9.41
CA GLN A 230 -12.87 0.87 -8.51
C GLN A 230 -12.61 1.51 -7.14
N THR A 231 -11.34 1.66 -6.75
CA THR A 231 -10.97 2.08 -5.38
C THR A 231 -10.36 3.48 -5.33
N TYR A 232 -9.82 3.98 -6.45
CA TYR A 232 -9.07 5.24 -6.47
C TYR A 232 -9.93 6.46 -6.16
N GLY A 233 -11.08 6.61 -6.81
CA GLY A 233 -11.90 7.83 -6.71
C GLY A 233 -12.33 8.13 -5.28
N ASP A 234 -12.95 7.14 -4.61
CA ASP A 234 -13.39 7.26 -3.22
C ASP A 234 -12.22 7.50 -2.27
N ALA A 235 -11.08 6.82 -2.49
CA ALA A 235 -9.89 7.00 -1.67
C ALA A 235 -9.27 8.40 -1.85
N ALA A 236 -9.19 8.90 -3.08
CA ALA A 236 -8.68 10.23 -3.39
C ALA A 236 -9.55 11.32 -2.74
N GLN A 237 -10.88 11.17 -2.81
CA GLN A 237 -11.81 12.08 -2.15
C GLN A 237 -11.60 12.06 -0.62
N GLN A 238 -11.51 10.86 -0.04
CA GLN A 238 -11.30 10.71 1.40
C GLN A 238 -9.97 11.32 1.87
N ILE A 239 -8.90 11.15 1.10
CA ILE A 239 -7.59 11.73 1.39
C ILE A 239 -7.64 13.26 1.35
N ASP A 240 -8.26 13.86 0.33
CA ASP A 240 -8.40 15.32 0.23
C ASP A 240 -9.21 15.92 1.39
N VAL A 241 -10.25 15.22 1.86
CA VAL A 241 -11.00 15.65 3.05
C VAL A 241 -10.10 15.77 4.29
N GLY A 242 -9.08 14.91 4.41
CA GLY A 242 -8.14 14.93 5.53
C GLY A 242 -6.93 15.85 5.33
N CYS A 243 -6.42 15.93 4.10
CA CYS A 243 -5.14 16.57 3.77
C CYS A 243 -5.28 17.96 3.13
N GLY A 244 -6.50 18.38 2.83
CA GLY A 244 -6.81 19.62 2.14
C GLY A 244 -7.23 19.37 0.69
N PRO A 245 -8.03 20.27 0.11
CA PRO A 245 -8.48 20.13 -1.26
C PRO A 245 -7.29 20.10 -2.22
N THR A 246 -7.39 19.31 -3.28
CA THR A 246 -6.37 19.17 -4.34
C THR A 246 -5.04 18.56 -3.88
N PHE A 247 -5.01 17.93 -2.71
CA PHE A 247 -3.82 17.26 -2.23
C PHE A 247 -3.43 16.11 -3.16
N VAL A 248 -4.41 15.32 -3.64
CA VAL A 248 -4.24 14.32 -4.68
C VAL A 248 -5.15 14.58 -5.89
N ASN A 249 -4.81 13.98 -7.02
CA ASN A 249 -5.62 14.09 -8.22
C ASN A 249 -6.96 13.35 -8.02
N GLN A 250 -8.09 14.04 -8.17
CA GLN A 250 -9.41 13.41 -8.03
C GLN A 250 -9.85 12.63 -9.29
N THR A 251 -9.16 12.85 -10.40
CA THR A 251 -9.51 12.23 -11.66
C THR A 251 -8.52 11.12 -11.96
N ALA A 252 -9.05 9.95 -12.29
CA ALA A 252 -8.32 8.92 -13.00
C ALA A 252 -7.71 9.56 -14.27
N ALA A 253 -6.39 9.74 -14.30
CA ALA A 253 -5.75 10.37 -15.44
C ALA A 253 -5.94 9.45 -16.66
N PRO A 254 -6.42 9.96 -17.81
CA PRO A 254 -6.41 9.16 -19.03
C PRO A 254 -4.96 8.76 -19.31
N LEU A 255 -4.72 7.47 -19.53
CA LEU A 255 -3.39 6.94 -19.85
C LEU A 255 -2.78 7.77 -20.99
N LYS A 256 -1.64 8.42 -20.74
CA LYS A 256 -0.80 8.97 -21.81
C LYS A 256 -0.09 7.80 -22.50
N GLY A 257 -0.84 7.07 -23.33
CA GLY A 257 -0.31 6.11 -24.30
C GLY A 257 -0.14 6.79 -25.66
N GLY A 258 1.08 6.74 -26.20
CA GLY A 258 1.40 7.30 -27.50
C GLY A 258 0.75 6.57 -28.68
N ALA A 259 0.50 7.37 -29.74
CA ALA A 259 0.21 7.06 -31.14
C ALA A 259 -1.17 6.45 -31.50
N GLY A 260 -2.01 7.30 -32.12
CA GLY A 260 -2.70 6.97 -33.36
C GLY A 260 -4.16 6.51 -33.26
N GLY A 261 -5.09 7.48 -33.17
CA GLY A 261 -6.52 7.22 -33.39
C GLY A 261 -7.26 8.51 -33.72
N ILE A 262 -7.20 8.94 -34.98
CA ILE A 262 -8.09 9.98 -35.51
C ILE A 262 -9.49 9.35 -35.56
N GLY A 263 -10.31 9.62 -34.54
CA GLY A 263 -11.72 9.27 -34.49
C GLY A 263 -12.53 10.55 -34.30
N GLY A 264 -12.93 11.16 -35.42
CA GLY A 264 -13.75 12.37 -35.42
C GLY A 264 -15.09 12.15 -34.73
N GLY A 265 -15.35 12.92 -33.68
CA GLY A 265 -16.68 13.11 -33.11
C GLY A 265 -17.15 14.52 -33.42
N LEU A 266 -18.01 14.63 -34.44
CA LEU A 266 -18.61 15.87 -34.90
C LEU A 266 -19.37 16.60 -33.79
N THR A 267 -19.21 17.91 -33.82
CA THR A 267 -19.86 18.97 -33.03
C THR A 267 -21.35 18.74 -32.71
N PRO A 268 -21.81 19.02 -31.46
CA PRO A 268 -23.23 18.98 -31.07
C PRO A 268 -24.06 20.16 -31.62
N LEU A 269 -23.47 21.02 -32.46
CA LEU A 269 -24.10 22.25 -32.97
C LEU A 269 -25.04 22.03 -34.17
N LEU A 270 -24.99 20.87 -34.85
CA LEU A 270 -25.86 20.58 -36.01
C LEU A 270 -27.23 20.01 -35.63
N ALA A 271 -27.37 19.42 -34.44
CA ALA A 271 -28.66 18.91 -33.97
C ALA A 271 -29.66 20.03 -33.64
N LEU A 272 -29.16 21.21 -33.23
CA LEU A 272 -29.99 22.37 -32.89
C LEU A 272 -30.59 23.06 -34.13
N TRP A 273 -29.95 22.95 -35.29
CA TRP A 273 -30.44 23.56 -36.53
C TRP A 273 -31.54 22.74 -37.22
N MET A 274 -31.52 21.41 -37.09
CA MET A 274 -32.60 20.57 -37.64
C MET A 274 -33.91 20.67 -36.85
N MET A 275 -33.85 20.96 -35.54
CA MET A 275 -35.05 21.20 -34.71
C MET A 275 -35.70 22.55 -35.01
N LEU A 276 -34.94 23.57 -35.42
CA LEU A 276 -35.47 24.89 -35.75
C LEU A 276 -36.14 24.95 -37.14
N LEU A 277 -35.66 24.16 -38.11
CA LEU A 277 -36.29 24.08 -39.44
C LEU A 277 -37.60 23.28 -39.44
N ALA A 278 -37.75 22.31 -38.53
CA ALA A 278 -38.99 21.54 -38.38
C ALA A 278 -40.13 22.30 -37.68
N TYR A 279 -39.85 23.45 -37.05
CA TYR A 279 -40.87 24.29 -36.40
C TYR A 279 -41.41 25.40 -37.32
N MET A 280 -40.84 25.57 -38.51
CA MET A 280 -41.23 26.61 -39.47
C MET A 280 -41.79 26.05 -40.79
N LEU A 281 -42.21 24.77 -40.79
CA LEU A 281 -43.09 24.19 -41.81
C LEU A 281 -44.43 23.78 -41.19
#